data_AF-A0A363CWG8-F1
#
_entry.id   AF-A0A363CWG8-F1
#
_cell.length_a   1.000
_cell.length_b   1.000
_cell.length_c   1.000
_cell.angle_alpha   90.00
_cell.angle_beta   90.00
_cell.angle_gamma   90.00
#
_symmetry.space_group_name_H-M   'P 1'
#
loop_
_entity.id
_entity.type
_entity.pdbx_description
1 polymer ?
#
loop_
_entity_poly.entity_id
_entity_poly.type
_entity_poly.pdbx_seq_one_letter_code
_entity_poly.pdbx_strand_id
1 'polypeptide(L)'
;MLKDLIFTGLGGALVFKEKIEEELKKLEEKGKIDTKDMKSFLESLEQKGKDSDAKFKEELKSTMKEIIDDLGLATKTDLEKLKEDLK
;
A
#
# COMPACT_ATOMS: atom_id res chain seq x y z
N MET A 1 -17.24 -0.78 2.03
CA MET A 1 -16.40 -1.31 0.94
C MET A 1 -14.99 -0.71 0.95
N LEU A 2 -14.73 0.52 0.49
CA LEU A 2 -13.36 1.07 0.44
C LEU A 2 -12.72 1.25 1.83
N LYS A 3 -13.48 1.75 2.82
CA LYS A 3 -13.00 1.88 4.20
C LYS A 3 -12.59 0.52 4.78
N ASP A 4 -13.43 -0.50 4.57
CA ASP A 4 -13.19 -1.86 5.04
C ASP A 4 -11.94 -2.46 4.39
N LEU A 5 -11.75 -2.24 3.08
CA LEU A 5 -10.54 -2.65 2.36
C LEU A 5 -9.27 -2.02 2.95
N ILE A 6 -9.32 -0.72 3.28
CA ILE A 6 -8.19 -0.02 3.89
C ILE A 6 -7.90 -0.58 5.29
N PHE A 7 -8.93 -0.78 6.12
CA PHE A 7 -8.76 -1.34 7.47
C PHE A 7 -8.25 -2.77 7.44
N THR A 8 -8.79 -3.62 6.55
CA THR A 8 -8.32 -5.00 6.36
C THR A 8 -6.90 -5.04 5.81
N GLY A 9 -6.54 -4.16 4.88
CA GLY A 9 -5.18 -4.06 4.35
C GLY A 9 -4.16 -3.67 5.42
N LEU A 10 -4.47 -2.65 6.23
CA LEU A 10 -3.62 -2.22 7.34
C LEU A 10 -3.52 -3.30 8.43
N GLY A 11 -4.64 -3.92 8.81
CA GLY A 11 -4.66 -5.01 9.80
C GLY A 11 -3.87 -6.23 9.32
N GLY A 12 -4.03 -6.63 8.05
CA GLY A 12 -3.29 -7.74 7.45
C GLY A 12 -1.78 -7.48 7.39
N ALA A 13 -1.37 -6.25 7.06
CA ALA A 13 0.04 -5.86 7.04
C ALA A 13 0.66 -5.88 8.45
N LEU A 14 -0.07 -5.46 9.48
CA LEU A 14 0.38 -5.53 10.87
C LEU A 14 0.59 -6.98 11.33
N VAL A 15 -0.40 -7.86 11.10
CA VAL A 15 -0.29 -9.29 11.44
C VAL A 15 0.87 -9.96 10.68
N PHE A 16 1.08 -9.58 9.43
CA PHE A 16 2.20 -10.08 8.65
C PHE A 16 3.56 -9.67 9.23
N LYS A 17 3.70 -8.40 9.63
CA LYS A 17 4.90 -7.89 10.31
C LYS A 17 5.18 -8.66 11.60
N GLU A 18 4.17 -8.84 12.44
CA GLU A 18 4.29 -9.58 13.71
C GLU A 18 4.79 -11.02 13.47
N LYS A 19 4.22 -11.73 12.48
CA LYS A 19 4.64 -13.10 12.14
C LYS A 19 6.10 -13.17 11.66
N ILE A 20 6.55 -12.20 10.86
CA ILE A 20 7.94 -12.15 10.41
C ILE A 20 8.88 -11.94 11.60
N GLU A 21 8.58 -10.97 12.47
CA GLU A 21 9.39 -10.70 13.66
C GLU A 21 9.47 -11.92 14.58
N GLU A 22 8.35 -12.63 14.75
CA GLU A 22 8.27 -13.84 15.57
C GLU A 22 9.13 -14.99 15.00
N GLU A 23 9.07 -15.23 13.69
CA GLU A 23 9.89 -16.28 13.03
C GLU A 23 11.38 -15.94 13.05
N LEU A 24 11.74 -14.68 12.82
CA LEU A 24 13.12 -14.21 12.92
C LEU A 24 13.66 -14.38 14.35
N LYS A 25 12.84 -14.09 15.37
CA LYS A 25 13.22 -14.28 16.77
C LYS A 25 13.42 -15.76 17.11
N LYS A 26 12.57 -16.65 16.59
CA LYS A 26 12.75 -18.11 16.73
C LYS A 26 14.05 -18.59 16.06
N LEU A 27 14.45 -17.98 14.95
CA LEU A 27 15.70 -18.29 14.27
C LEU A 27 16.91 -17.81 15.09
N GLU A 28 16.80 -16.64 15.73
CA GLU A 28 17.82 -16.06 16.60
C GLU A 28 18.03 -16.92 17.86
N GLU A 29 16.93 -17.30 18.53
CA GLU A 29 16.95 -18.19 19.70
C GLU A 29 17.56 -19.56 19.38
N LYS A 30 17.40 -20.03 18.13
CA LYS A 30 18.01 -21.28 17.64
C LYS A 30 19.46 -21.11 17.18
N GLY A 31 20.02 -19.90 17.27
CA GLY A 31 21.38 -19.57 16.81
C GLY A 31 21.57 -19.68 15.30
N LYS A 32 20.48 -19.67 14.52
CA LYS A 32 20.52 -19.80 13.05
C LYS A 32 20.71 -18.46 12.33
N ILE A 33 20.48 -17.35 13.04
CA ILE A 33 20.67 -15.99 12.57
C ILE A 33 21.15 -15.15 13.76
N ASP A 34 21.96 -14.12 13.51
CA ASP A 34 22.33 -13.18 14.55
C ASP A 34 21.40 -11.94 14.55
N THR A 35 21.45 -11.18 15.65
CA THR A 35 20.61 -9.99 15.84
C THR A 35 20.84 -8.92 14.77
N LYS A 36 22.04 -8.86 14.18
CA LYS A 36 22.40 -7.86 13.17
C LYS A 36 21.74 -8.20 11.84
N ASP A 37 21.77 -9.47 11.46
CA ASP A 37 21.11 -9.97 10.25
C ASP A 37 19.58 -9.82 10.33
N MET A 38 18.99 -10.06 11.51
CA MET A 38 17.57 -9.81 11.76
C MET A 38 17.19 -8.34 11.50
N LYS A 39 17.95 -7.40 12.09
CA LYS A 39 17.71 -5.96 11.90
C LYS A 39 17.87 -5.54 10.45
N SER A 40 18.93 -6.00 9.79
CA SER A 40 19.17 -5.69 8.38
C SER A 40 18.06 -6.22 7.48
N PHE A 41 17.52 -7.41 7.77
CA PHE A 41 16.40 -7.96 7.02
C PHE A 41 15.13 -7.11 7.18
N LEU A 42 14.77 -6.71 8.41
CA LEU A 42 13.62 -5.84 8.67
C LEU A 42 13.78 -4.46 8.01
N GLU A 43 14.96 -3.85 8.09
CA GLU A 43 15.27 -2.59 7.41
C GLU A 43 15.12 -2.74 5.88
N SER A 44 15.58 -3.86 5.31
CA SER A 44 15.47 -4.13 3.88
C SER A 44 14.00 -4.28 3.42
N LEU A 45 13.15 -4.87 4.26
CA LEU A 45 11.71 -4.99 4.01
C LEU A 45 11.03 -3.62 4.06
N GLU A 46 11.37 -2.80 5.05
CA GLU A 46 10.85 -1.44 5.17
C GLU A 46 11.25 -0.59 3.96
N GLN A 47 12.52 -0.67 3.54
CA GLN A 47 13.02 0.05 2.38
C GLN A 47 12.33 -0.40 1.09
N LYS A 48 12.18 -1.71 0.87
CA LYS A 48 11.41 -2.23 -0.27
C LYS A 48 9.97 -1.75 -0.27
N GLY A 49 9.35 -1.66 0.90
CA GLY A 49 8.01 -1.11 1.06
C GLY A 49 7.93 0.35 0.61
N LYS A 50 8.87 1.19 1.05
CA LYS A 50 8.97 2.60 0.65
C LYS A 50 9.19 2.76 -0.85
N ASP A 51 10.07 1.97 -1.45
CA ASP A 51 10.36 2.02 -2.88
C ASP A 51 9.14 1.56 -3.71
N SER A 52 8.37 0.61 -3.18
CA SER A 52 7.14 0.11 -3.83
C SER A 52 5.98 1.11 -3.73
N ASP A 53 5.92 1.93 -2.67
CA ASP A 53 4.84 2.91 -2.44
C ASP A 53 4.69 3.92 -3.59
N ALA A 54 5.80 4.40 -4.16
CA ALA A 54 5.76 5.37 -5.26
C ALA A 54 5.12 4.79 -6.53
N LYS A 55 5.53 3.58 -6.92
CA LYS A 55 4.96 2.87 -8.08
C LYS A 55 3.50 2.47 -7.84
N PHE A 56 3.22 1.95 -6.65
CA PHE A 56 1.88 1.55 -6.25
C PHE A 56 0.90 2.73 -6.29
N LYS A 57 1.32 3.92 -5.84
CA LYS A 57 0.50 5.13 -5.92
C LYS A 57 0.18 5.55 -7.34
N GLU A 58 1.14 5.46 -8.26
CA GLU A 58 0.89 5.73 -9.68
C GLU A 58 -0.08 4.72 -10.29
N GLU A 59 0.17 3.43 -10.10
CA GLU A 59 -0.71 2.37 -10.59
C GLU A 59 -2.12 2.52 -10.03
N LEU A 60 -2.27 2.72 -8.73
CA LEU A 60 -3.56 2.93 -8.08
C LEU A 60 -4.30 4.15 -8.64
N LYS A 61 -3.58 5.26 -8.88
CA LYS A 61 -4.17 6.46 -9.48
C LYS A 61 -4.61 6.22 -10.92
N SER A 62 -3.85 5.45 -11.69
CA SER A 62 -4.21 5.07 -13.06
C SER A 62 -5.46 4.20 -13.06
N THR A 63 -5.48 3.14 -12.26
CA THR A 63 -6.63 2.24 -12.13
C THR A 63 -7.88 2.99 -11.66
N MET A 64 -7.75 3.93 -10.71
CA MET A 64 -8.89 4.75 -10.30
C MET A 64 -9.43 5.62 -11.43
N LYS A 65 -8.57 6.18 -12.29
CA LYS A 65 -9.02 6.96 -13.45
C LYS A 65 -9.75 6.07 -14.46
N GLU A 66 -9.19 4.90 -14.77
CA GLU A 66 -9.83 3.93 -15.66
C GLU A 66 -11.22 3.52 -15.14
N ILE A 67 -11.35 3.24 -13.84
CA ILE A 67 -12.65 2.93 -13.24
C ILE A 67 -13.63 4.10 -13.34
N ILE A 68 -13.17 5.34 -13.16
CA ILE A 68 -14.00 6.54 -13.30
C ILE A 68 -14.52 6.67 -14.73
N ASP A 69 -13.64 6.47 -15.72
CA ASP A 69 -13.97 6.55 -17.14
C ASP A 69 -14.91 5.41 -17.56
N ASP A 70 -14.63 4.17 -17.14
CA ASP A 70 -15.44 2.98 -17.45
C ASP A 70 -16.86 3.07 -16.89
N LEU A 71 -17.00 3.68 -15.71
CA LEU A 71 -18.30 3.91 -15.08
C LEU A 71 -19.01 5.17 -15.59
N GLY A 72 -18.38 5.95 -16.46
CA GLY A 72 -18.92 7.20 -17.01
C GLY A 72 -19.13 8.28 -15.94
N LEU A 73 -18.30 8.30 -14.90
CA LEU A 73 -18.43 9.25 -13.79
C LEU A 73 -17.83 10.61 -14.17
N ALA A 74 -18.63 11.67 -14.07
CA ALA A 74 -18.16 13.03 -14.32
C ALA A 74 -17.13 13.47 -13.26
N THR A 75 -15.99 13.98 -13.71
CA THR A 75 -14.95 14.54 -12.85
C THR A 75 -15.28 15.99 -12.46
N LYS A 76 -14.53 16.53 -11.48
CA LYS A 76 -14.67 17.95 -11.12
C LYS A 76 -14.41 18.88 -12.32
N THR A 77 -13.44 18.54 -13.17
CA THR A 77 -13.12 19.31 -14.36
C THR A 77 -14.28 19.31 -15.35
N ASP A 78 -14.96 18.17 -15.52
CA ASP A 78 -16.15 18.08 -16.39
C ASP A 78 -17.30 18.95 -15.85
N LEU A 79 -17.47 18.98 -14.52
CA LEU A 79 -18.48 19.82 -13.87
C LEU A 79 -18.16 21.32 -13.96
N GLU A 80 -16.89 21.71 -13.87
CA GLU A 80 -16.47 23.11 -14.05
C GLU A 80 -16.70 23.56 -15.48
N LYS A 81 -16.30 22.75 -16.46
CA LYS A 81 -16.52 23.03 -17.89
C LYS A 81 -18.01 23.16 -18.22
N LEU A 82 -18.84 22.27 -17.69
CA LEU A 82 -20.29 22.35 -17.84
C LEU A 82 -20.87 23.65 -17.26
N LYS A 83 -20.33 24.17 -16.15
CA LYS A 83 -20.79 25.45 -15.58
C LYS A 83 -20.39 26.66 -16.42
N GLU A 84 -19.25 26.60 -17.10
CA GLU A 84 -18.82 27.65 -18.04
C GLU A 84 -19.67 27.63 -19.30
N ASP A 85 -19.98 26.45 -19.84
CA ASP A 85 -20.83 26.30 -21.04
C ASP A 85 -22.29 26.70 -20.81
N LEU A 86 -22.76 26.73 -19.56
CA LEU A 86 -24.11 27.14 -19.17
C LEU A 86 -24.23 28.64 -18.80
N LYS A 87 -23.14 29.42 -18.90
CA LYS A 87 -23.15 30.88 -18.74
C LYS A 87 -23.38 31.60 -20.07
#